data_AF-A0A059FU38-F1
#
_entry.id   AF-A0A059FU38-F1
#
_cell.length_a   1.000
_cell.length_b   1.000
_cell.length_c   1.000
_cell.angle_alpha   90.00
_cell.angle_beta   90.00
_cell.angle_gamma   90.00
#
_symmetry.space_group_name_H-M   'P 1'
#
loop_
_entity.id
_entity.type
_entity.pdbx_description
1 polymer ?
#
loop_
_entity_poly.entity_id
_entity_poly.type
_entity_poly.pdbx_seq_one_letter_code
_entity_poly.pdbx_strand_id
1 'polypeptide(L)'
;MGFSIGWLQQGKTQKAAAAVAYRHMMQAALAPDFYAAGAVPDTFDGRGQMVTLYSALAARRLRAIGSTDARKIAARLNTLVLDGFDAAFREQGVGDSSIARKVRALAEAYYGLGTALNAALDTGDADQVAAVLVRNGMAGHDGANTLTAHIRQQSEQIAAQPDSEILAGEFAWSVLSGALPNVQA
;
A
#
# COMPACT_ATOMS: atom_id res chain seq x y z
N MET A 1 26.28 -32.15 -0.78
CA MET A 1 25.12 -31.25 -0.96
C MET A 1 25.21 -30.17 0.12
N GLY A 2 25.78 -29.01 -0.24
CA GLY A 2 26.06 -27.93 0.69
C GLY A 2 24.82 -27.08 0.92
N PHE A 3 24.28 -27.18 2.12
CA PHE A 3 23.24 -26.29 2.60
C PHE A 3 23.92 -24.93 2.98
N SER A 4 24.13 -24.03 2.01
CA SER A 4 24.50 -22.60 2.12
C SER A 4 23.72 -21.71 3.13
N ILE A 5 24.37 -21.33 4.23
CA ILE A 5 23.91 -20.34 5.24
C ILE A 5 23.33 -19.03 4.66
N GLY A 6 23.74 -18.64 3.45
CA GLY A 6 23.27 -17.42 2.77
C GLY A 6 21.75 -17.35 2.52
N TRP A 7 21.05 -18.47 2.22
CA TRP A 7 19.59 -18.38 2.00
C TRP A 7 18.82 -18.13 3.30
N LEU A 8 19.35 -18.59 4.45
CA LEU A 8 18.73 -18.38 5.76
C LEU A 8 18.87 -16.92 6.19
N GLN A 9 20.03 -16.31 5.93
CA GLN A 9 20.25 -14.89 6.20
C GLN A 9 19.43 -14.00 5.27
N GLN A 10 19.37 -14.32 3.97
CA GLN A 10 18.51 -13.63 3.02
C GLN A 10 17.04 -13.64 3.47
N GLY A 11 16.49 -14.82 3.83
CA GLY A 11 15.11 -14.90 4.29
C GLY A 11 14.79 -14.00 5.50
N LYS A 12 15.77 -13.76 6.39
CA LYS A 12 15.66 -12.83 7.52
C LYS A 12 15.70 -11.36 7.06
N THR A 13 16.57 -11.00 6.11
CA THR A 13 16.65 -9.62 5.60
C THR A 13 15.39 -9.21 4.85
N GLN A 14 14.84 -10.06 3.98
CA GLN A 14 13.58 -9.74 3.26
C GLN A 14 12.38 -9.65 4.21
N LYS A 15 12.38 -10.42 5.31
CA LYS A 15 11.36 -10.29 6.36
C LYS A 15 11.46 -8.95 7.08
N ALA A 16 12.67 -8.52 7.44
CA ALA A 16 12.90 -7.21 8.06
C ALA A 16 12.48 -6.07 7.13
N ALA A 17 12.89 -6.12 5.85
CA ALA A 17 12.52 -5.12 4.85
C ALA A 17 11.00 -5.02 4.64
N ALA A 18 10.30 -6.15 4.55
CA ALA A 18 8.84 -6.14 4.43
C ALA A 18 8.16 -5.52 5.67
N ALA A 19 8.70 -5.75 6.88
CA ALA A 19 8.19 -5.15 8.10
C ALA A 19 8.44 -3.63 8.16
N VAL A 20 9.60 -3.15 7.70
CA VAL A 20 9.90 -1.71 7.56
C VAL A 20 8.94 -1.07 6.57
N ALA A 21 8.79 -1.67 5.38
CA ALA A 21 7.88 -1.21 4.34
C ALA A 21 6.44 -1.12 4.85
N TYR A 22 5.97 -2.16 5.55
CA TYR A 22 4.63 -2.18 6.14
C TYR A 22 4.43 -1.03 7.12
N ARG A 23 5.37 -0.78 8.05
CA ARG A 23 5.24 0.32 9.02
C ARG A 23 5.14 1.68 8.34
N HIS A 24 6.07 1.99 7.43
CA HIS A 24 6.09 3.29 6.75
C HIS A 24 4.84 3.49 5.89
N MET A 25 4.41 2.42 5.20
CA MET A 25 3.20 2.43 4.38
C MET A 25 1.94 2.67 5.23
N MET A 26 1.81 2.00 6.38
CA MET A 26 0.67 2.19 7.28
C MET A 26 0.65 3.61 7.86
N GLN A 27 1.81 4.16 8.24
CA GLN A 27 1.91 5.55 8.71
C GLN A 27 1.43 6.55 7.65
N ALA A 28 1.79 6.36 6.40
CA ALA A 28 1.36 7.20 5.30
C ALA A 28 -0.12 7.06 4.96
N ALA A 29 -0.59 5.80 4.84
CA ALA A 29 -1.98 5.51 4.47
C ALA A 29 -2.97 6.02 5.52
N LEU A 30 -2.60 5.99 6.80
CA LEU A 30 -3.45 6.42 7.91
C LEU A 30 -3.17 7.84 8.39
N ALA A 31 -2.39 8.62 7.62
CA ALA A 31 -2.10 10.01 7.97
C ALA A 31 -3.39 10.84 8.02
N PRO A 32 -3.64 11.61 9.10
CA PRO A 32 -4.89 12.35 9.30
C PRO A 32 -5.26 13.31 8.15
N ASP A 33 -4.27 13.87 7.46
CA ASP A 33 -4.43 14.92 6.47
C ASP A 33 -5.42 14.57 5.34
N PHE A 34 -5.38 13.32 4.84
CA PHE A 34 -6.27 12.87 3.77
C PHE A 34 -7.74 12.90 4.19
N TYR A 35 -7.99 12.61 5.46
CA TYR A 35 -9.31 12.48 6.04
C TYR A 35 -9.83 13.84 6.52
N ALA A 36 -8.97 14.63 7.17
CA ALA A 36 -9.28 15.97 7.64
C ALA A 36 -9.56 16.94 6.48
N ALA A 37 -8.86 16.78 5.36
CA ALA A 37 -9.12 17.55 4.14
C ALA A 37 -10.38 17.09 3.37
N GLY A 38 -11.04 16.00 3.81
CA GLY A 38 -12.21 15.44 3.13
C GLY A 38 -11.88 14.78 1.77
N ALA A 39 -10.61 14.51 1.47
CA ALA A 39 -10.21 13.85 0.24
C ALA A 39 -10.64 12.37 0.23
N VAL A 40 -10.67 11.73 1.40
CA VAL A 40 -11.15 10.35 1.61
C VAL A 40 -12.09 10.32 2.82
N PRO A 41 -13.23 9.59 2.78
CA PRO A 41 -14.09 9.43 3.95
C PRO A 41 -13.35 8.79 5.13
N ASP A 42 -13.45 9.40 6.31
CA ASP A 42 -12.87 8.84 7.54
C ASP A 42 -13.71 7.69 8.10
N THR A 43 -13.67 6.56 7.39
CA THR A 43 -14.39 5.34 7.75
C THR A 43 -13.44 4.14 7.70
N PHE A 44 -13.86 3.01 8.28
CA PHE A 44 -13.09 1.77 8.19
C PHE A 44 -12.78 1.38 6.73
N ASP A 45 -13.77 1.51 5.85
CA ASP A 45 -13.60 1.21 4.42
C ASP A 45 -12.66 2.21 3.75
N GLY A 46 -12.85 3.52 3.98
CA GLY A 46 -11.98 4.57 3.41
C GLY A 46 -10.52 4.41 3.82
N ARG A 47 -10.25 4.11 5.11
CA ARG A 47 -8.90 3.80 5.60
C ARG A 47 -8.33 2.52 4.97
N GLY A 48 -9.16 1.48 4.81
CA GLY A 48 -8.74 0.24 4.15
C GLY A 48 -8.42 0.42 2.66
N GLN A 49 -9.17 1.27 1.97
CA GLN A 49 -8.91 1.66 0.59
C GLN A 49 -7.59 2.45 0.47
N MET A 50 -7.28 3.32 1.43
CA MET A 50 -5.97 4.00 1.47
C MET A 50 -4.82 3.01 1.66
N VAL A 51 -4.95 2.04 2.58
CA VAL A 51 -3.95 0.96 2.72
C VAL A 51 -3.80 0.18 1.41
N THR A 52 -4.90 -0.06 0.69
CA THR A 52 -4.90 -0.70 -0.64
C THR A 52 -4.13 0.10 -1.69
N LEU A 53 -4.34 1.41 -1.73
CA LEU A 53 -3.66 2.30 -2.67
C LEU A 53 -2.15 2.29 -2.44
N TYR A 54 -1.69 2.49 -1.21
CA TYR A 54 -0.26 2.56 -0.90
C TYR A 54 0.45 1.22 -1.12
N SER A 55 -0.20 0.11 -0.75
CA SER A 55 0.33 -1.24 -1.01
C SER A 55 0.39 -1.56 -2.50
N ALA A 56 -0.57 -1.10 -3.31
CA ALA A 56 -0.52 -1.25 -4.76
C ALA A 56 0.65 -0.48 -5.39
N LEU A 57 0.96 0.72 -4.90
CA LEU A 57 2.16 1.50 -5.31
C LEU A 57 3.46 0.80 -4.91
N ALA A 58 3.54 0.28 -3.68
CA ALA A 58 4.71 -0.47 -3.22
C ALA A 58 4.95 -1.74 -4.06
N ALA A 59 3.88 -2.50 -4.32
CA ALA A 59 3.92 -3.69 -5.17
C ALA A 59 4.33 -3.36 -6.62
N ARG A 60 3.82 -2.25 -7.17
CA ARG A 60 4.21 -1.74 -8.49
C ARG A 60 5.71 -1.47 -8.55
N ARG A 61 6.26 -0.76 -7.56
CA ARG A 61 7.69 -0.43 -7.51
C ARG A 61 8.57 -1.68 -7.37
N LEU A 62 8.23 -2.60 -6.47
CA LEU A 62 8.96 -3.85 -6.27
C LEU A 62 8.92 -4.73 -7.53
N ARG A 63 7.79 -4.75 -8.25
CA ARG A 63 7.67 -5.45 -9.53
C ARG A 63 8.63 -4.87 -10.58
N ALA A 64 8.78 -3.55 -10.64
CA ALA A 64 9.70 -2.88 -11.56
C ALA A 64 11.18 -3.23 -11.32
N ILE A 65 11.59 -3.45 -10.06
CA ILE A 65 12.96 -3.93 -9.73
C ILE A 65 13.21 -5.33 -10.31
N GLY A 66 12.20 -6.20 -10.32
CA GLY A 66 12.27 -7.51 -10.96
C GLY A 66 13.22 -8.54 -10.29
N SER A 67 13.88 -8.19 -9.18
CA SER A 67 14.80 -9.10 -8.48
C SER A 67 14.06 -10.15 -7.65
N THR A 68 14.74 -11.26 -7.34
CA THR A 68 14.20 -12.30 -6.44
C THR A 68 13.86 -11.74 -5.06
N ASP A 69 14.67 -10.80 -4.57
CA ASP A 69 14.46 -10.19 -3.26
C ASP A 69 13.26 -9.25 -3.29
N ALA A 70 13.08 -8.46 -4.35
CA ALA A 70 11.90 -7.62 -4.52
C ALA A 70 10.60 -8.44 -4.52
N ARG A 71 10.58 -9.59 -5.23
CA ARG A 71 9.43 -10.51 -5.21
C ARG A 71 9.15 -11.08 -3.81
N LYS A 72 10.20 -11.46 -3.09
CA LYS A 72 10.08 -12.00 -1.71
C LYS A 72 9.58 -10.96 -0.72
N ILE A 73 10.00 -9.70 -0.87
CA ILE A 73 9.55 -8.56 -0.06
C ILE A 73 8.09 -8.26 -0.39
N ALA A 74 7.72 -8.16 -1.68
CA ALA A 74 6.34 -7.91 -2.10
C ALA A 74 5.36 -8.96 -1.57
N ALA A 75 5.71 -10.25 -1.66
CA ALA A 75 4.88 -11.34 -1.12
C ALA A 75 4.67 -11.22 0.40
N ARG A 76 5.74 -10.91 1.14
CA ARG A 76 5.68 -10.73 2.61
C ARG A 76 4.89 -9.49 3.01
N LEU A 77 5.09 -8.37 2.30
CA LEU A 77 4.33 -7.15 2.51
C LEU A 77 2.83 -7.41 2.30
N ASN A 78 2.47 -8.12 1.23
CA ASN A 78 1.09 -8.51 0.97
C ASN A 78 0.50 -9.37 2.09
N THR A 79 1.27 -10.34 2.63
CA THR A 79 0.84 -11.11 3.80
C THR A 79 0.57 -10.20 5.01
N LEU A 80 1.49 -9.28 5.33
CA LEU A 80 1.31 -8.34 6.45
C LEU A 80 0.08 -7.46 6.30
N VAL A 81 -0.23 -7.00 5.09
CA VAL A 81 -1.43 -6.22 4.79
C VAL A 81 -2.71 -7.03 5.03
N LEU A 82 -2.76 -8.27 4.53
CA LEU A 82 -3.91 -9.16 4.74
C LEU A 82 -4.11 -9.52 6.22
N ASP A 83 -3.01 -9.79 6.93
CA ASP A 83 -3.03 -10.04 8.37
C ASP A 83 -3.53 -8.80 9.14
N GLY A 84 -3.11 -7.61 8.73
CA GLY A 84 -3.58 -6.34 9.29
C GLY A 84 -5.08 -6.13 9.11
N PHE A 85 -5.63 -6.49 7.94
CA PHE A 85 -7.07 -6.44 7.72
C PHE A 85 -7.85 -7.47 8.55
N ASP A 86 -7.35 -8.71 8.68
CA ASP A 86 -7.96 -9.71 9.54
C ASP A 86 -8.03 -9.24 11.00
N ALA A 87 -6.93 -8.68 11.52
CA ALA A 87 -6.87 -8.09 12.86
C ALA A 87 -7.87 -6.93 13.01
N ALA A 88 -7.91 -6.00 12.06
CA ALA A 88 -8.80 -4.86 12.10
C ALA A 88 -10.28 -5.28 12.10
N PHE A 89 -10.67 -6.33 11.37
CA PHE A 89 -12.04 -6.87 11.43
C PHE A 89 -12.38 -7.52 12.78
N ARG A 90 -11.45 -8.26 13.38
CA ARG A 90 -11.63 -8.84 14.72
C ARG A 90 -11.85 -7.76 15.77
N GLU A 91 -11.07 -6.69 15.71
CA GLU A 91 -11.17 -5.54 16.62
C GLU A 91 -12.54 -4.82 16.51
N GLN A 92 -13.15 -4.81 15.33
CA GLN A 92 -14.49 -4.25 15.10
C GLN A 92 -15.62 -5.16 15.61
N GLY A 93 -15.33 -6.24 16.34
CA GLY A 93 -16.33 -7.14 16.92
C GLY A 93 -17.10 -7.94 15.87
N VAL A 94 -16.54 -8.09 14.67
CA VAL A 94 -17.10 -8.99 13.65
C VAL A 94 -17.04 -10.41 14.19
N GLY A 95 -18.20 -11.05 14.37
CA GLY A 95 -18.26 -12.42 14.90
C GLY A 95 -17.47 -13.42 14.05
N ASP A 96 -16.72 -14.30 14.73
CA ASP A 96 -15.74 -15.26 14.16
C ASP A 96 -16.29 -16.05 12.96
N SER A 97 -17.58 -16.40 12.97
CA SER A 97 -18.24 -17.16 11.90
C SER A 97 -18.35 -16.41 10.56
N SER A 98 -18.16 -15.08 10.56
CA SER A 98 -18.27 -14.23 9.37
C SER A 98 -16.95 -13.58 8.94
N ILE A 99 -15.89 -13.70 9.75
CA ILE A 99 -14.59 -13.04 9.51
C ILE A 99 -13.97 -13.53 8.20
N ALA A 100 -13.84 -14.85 8.02
CA ALA A 100 -13.22 -15.41 6.81
C ALA A 100 -13.90 -14.93 5.52
N ARG A 101 -15.24 -14.79 5.52
CA ARG A 101 -16.00 -14.26 4.38
C ARG A 101 -15.73 -12.77 4.16
N LYS A 102 -15.68 -11.98 5.23
CA LYS A 102 -15.40 -10.53 5.15
C LYS A 102 -13.97 -10.23 4.74
N VAL A 103 -12.99 -10.96 5.27
CA VAL A 103 -11.59 -10.88 4.86
C VAL A 103 -11.44 -11.24 3.39
N ARG A 104 -12.12 -12.30 2.92
CA ARG A 104 -12.12 -12.65 1.50
C ARG A 104 -12.73 -11.55 0.62
N ALA A 105 -13.89 -11.03 0.98
CA ALA A 105 -14.54 -9.96 0.23
C ALA A 105 -13.67 -8.69 0.19
N LEU A 106 -13.03 -8.35 1.30
CA LEU A 106 -12.09 -7.23 1.34
C LEU A 106 -10.86 -7.51 0.48
N ALA A 107 -10.28 -8.71 0.53
CA ALA A 107 -9.15 -9.08 -0.32
C ALA A 107 -9.51 -8.98 -1.81
N GLU A 108 -10.70 -9.42 -2.21
CA GLU A 108 -11.20 -9.29 -3.59
C GLU A 108 -11.36 -7.82 -4.00
N ALA A 109 -11.95 -6.98 -3.14
CA ALA A 109 -12.04 -5.53 -3.36
C ALA A 109 -10.65 -4.87 -3.44
N TYR A 110 -9.74 -5.26 -2.54
CA TYR A 110 -8.36 -4.79 -2.46
C TYR A 110 -7.59 -5.09 -3.75
N TYR A 111 -7.61 -6.35 -4.22
CA TYR A 111 -6.94 -6.74 -5.45
C TYR A 111 -7.59 -6.08 -6.68
N GLY A 112 -8.92 -5.95 -6.69
CA GLY A 112 -9.66 -5.26 -7.76
C GLY A 112 -9.27 -3.79 -7.88
N LEU A 113 -9.27 -3.05 -6.77
CA LEU A 113 -8.86 -1.65 -6.73
C LEU A 113 -7.38 -1.50 -7.10
N GLY A 114 -6.49 -2.29 -6.51
CA GLY A 114 -5.06 -2.22 -6.81
C GLY A 114 -4.74 -2.51 -8.28
N THR A 115 -5.46 -3.43 -8.91
CA THR A 115 -5.34 -3.73 -10.34
C THR A 115 -5.84 -2.58 -11.20
N ALA A 116 -7.03 -2.06 -10.91
CA ALA A 116 -7.62 -0.95 -11.65
C ALA A 116 -6.78 0.33 -11.54
N LEU A 117 -6.26 0.62 -10.35
CA LEU A 117 -5.39 1.76 -10.10
C LEU A 117 -4.08 1.63 -10.89
N ASN A 118 -3.44 0.46 -10.87
CA ASN A 118 -2.22 0.24 -11.63
C ASN A 118 -2.43 0.39 -13.14
N ALA A 119 -3.53 -0.16 -13.67
CA ALA A 119 -3.87 -0.01 -15.08
C ALA A 119 -4.12 1.45 -15.46
N ALA A 120 -4.81 2.21 -14.60
CA ALA A 120 -5.00 3.65 -14.80
C ALA A 120 -3.68 4.44 -14.71
N LEU A 121 -2.77 4.07 -13.81
CA LEU A 121 -1.43 4.70 -13.75
C LEU A 121 -0.58 4.39 -14.98
N ASP A 122 -0.73 3.21 -15.56
CA ASP A 122 -0.01 2.81 -16.79
C ASP A 122 -0.41 3.63 -18.01
N THR A 123 -1.59 4.25 -18.02
CA THR A 123 -2.02 5.10 -19.14
C THR A 123 -1.40 6.50 -19.09
N GLY A 124 -0.91 6.93 -17.93
CA GLY A 124 -0.45 8.31 -17.71
C GLY A 124 -1.58 9.35 -17.71
N ASP A 125 -2.83 8.93 -17.74
CA ASP A 125 -4.02 9.78 -17.81
C ASP A 125 -4.61 10.01 -16.40
N ALA A 126 -4.65 11.28 -15.97
CA ALA A 126 -5.15 11.64 -14.65
C ALA A 126 -6.66 11.36 -14.52
N ASP A 127 -7.43 11.51 -15.60
CA ASP A 127 -8.88 11.34 -15.54
C ASP A 127 -9.24 9.86 -15.33
N GLN A 128 -8.44 8.94 -15.88
CA GLN A 128 -8.62 7.51 -15.63
C GLN A 128 -8.29 7.12 -14.19
N VAL A 129 -7.29 7.73 -13.57
CA VAL A 129 -7.00 7.53 -12.14
C VAL A 129 -8.15 8.05 -11.30
N ALA A 130 -8.60 9.29 -11.53
CA ALA A 130 -9.72 9.88 -10.81
C ALA A 130 -11.00 9.05 -10.94
N ALA A 131 -11.30 8.53 -12.15
CA ALA A 131 -12.45 7.67 -12.38
C ALA A 131 -12.39 6.37 -11.57
N VAL A 132 -11.21 5.75 -11.40
CA VAL A 132 -11.04 4.58 -10.54
C VAL A 132 -11.33 4.94 -9.08
N LEU A 133 -10.84 6.08 -8.58
CA LEU A 133 -11.07 6.51 -7.20
C LEU A 133 -12.57 6.74 -6.92
N VAL A 134 -13.26 7.45 -7.81
CA VAL A 134 -14.70 7.73 -7.69
C VAL A 134 -15.52 6.44 -7.77
N ARG A 135 -15.21 5.54 -8.73
CA ARG A 135 -15.94 4.26 -8.90
C ARG A 135 -15.87 3.37 -7.66
N ASN A 136 -14.76 3.40 -6.93
CA ASN A 136 -14.58 2.60 -5.71
C ASN A 136 -15.06 3.33 -4.45
N GLY A 137 -15.63 4.54 -4.56
CA GLY A 137 -16.12 5.30 -3.42
C GLY A 137 -15.02 5.84 -2.50
N MET A 138 -13.76 5.84 -2.96
CA MET A 138 -12.62 6.33 -2.17
C MET A 138 -12.66 7.83 -1.99
N ALA A 139 -13.18 8.55 -2.97
CA ALA A 139 -13.28 10.00 -2.94
C ALA A 139 -14.50 10.47 -3.75
N GLY A 140 -15.09 11.59 -3.36
CA GLY A 140 -15.95 12.38 -4.25
C GLY A 140 -15.13 13.01 -5.37
N HIS A 141 -15.78 13.63 -6.36
CA HIS A 141 -15.10 14.21 -7.54
C HIS A 141 -13.94 15.17 -7.17
N ASP A 142 -14.16 16.10 -6.26
CA ASP A 142 -13.14 17.08 -5.84
C ASP A 142 -11.97 16.42 -5.08
N GLY A 143 -12.28 15.44 -4.22
CA GLY A 143 -11.27 14.64 -3.51
C GLY A 143 -10.46 13.77 -4.45
N ALA A 144 -11.09 13.22 -5.50
CA ALA A 144 -10.44 12.36 -6.47
C ALA A 144 -9.36 13.10 -7.28
N ASN A 145 -9.58 14.37 -7.61
CA ASN A 145 -8.57 15.20 -8.29
C ASN A 145 -7.34 15.43 -7.40
N THR A 146 -7.58 15.81 -6.14
CA THR A 146 -6.51 16.00 -5.14
C THR A 146 -5.70 14.73 -4.95
N LEU A 147 -6.39 13.60 -4.75
CA LEU A 147 -5.75 12.32 -4.52
C LEU A 147 -5.04 11.80 -5.77
N THR A 148 -5.57 12.06 -6.97
CA THR A 148 -4.92 11.72 -8.24
C THR A 148 -3.58 12.44 -8.39
N ALA A 149 -3.55 13.75 -8.14
CA ALA A 149 -2.31 14.52 -8.17
C ALA A 149 -1.28 13.95 -7.18
N HIS A 150 -1.72 13.66 -5.95
CA HIS A 150 -0.89 13.04 -4.92
C HIS A 150 -0.33 11.67 -5.34
N ILE A 151 -1.20 10.75 -5.82
CA ILE A 151 -0.79 9.39 -6.23
C ILE A 151 0.25 9.43 -7.33
N ARG A 152 0.08 10.32 -8.32
CA ARG A 152 1.02 10.46 -9.43
C ARG A 152 2.38 10.94 -8.94
N GLN A 153 2.39 12.03 -8.17
CA GLN A 153 3.61 12.54 -7.56
C GLN A 153 4.31 11.46 -6.71
N GLN A 154 3.55 10.74 -5.89
CA GLN A 154 4.07 9.67 -5.05
C GLN A 154 4.65 8.50 -5.86
N SER A 155 3.99 8.12 -6.96
CA SER A 155 4.48 7.09 -7.87
C SER A 155 5.78 7.50 -8.56
N GLU A 156 5.91 8.76 -8.96
CA GLU A 156 7.13 9.30 -9.59
C GLU A 156 8.29 9.36 -8.59
N GLN A 157 8.03 9.86 -7.37
CA GLN A 157 9.03 9.93 -6.30
C GLN A 157 9.59 8.55 -5.96
N ILE A 158 8.71 7.55 -5.76
CA ILE A 158 9.15 6.19 -5.42
C ILE A 158 9.81 5.50 -6.61
N ALA A 159 9.39 5.78 -7.84
CA ALA A 159 10.07 5.27 -9.03
C ALA A 159 11.50 5.81 -9.14
N ALA A 160 11.74 7.05 -8.70
CA ALA A 160 13.07 7.67 -8.69
C ALA A 160 13.96 7.25 -7.51
N GLN A 161 13.41 6.64 -6.45
CA GLN A 161 14.20 6.18 -5.30
C GLN A 161 15.20 5.07 -5.70
N PRO A 162 16.40 5.01 -5.09
CA PRO A 162 17.34 3.92 -5.31
C PRO A 162 16.75 2.55 -4.98
N ASP A 163 17.01 1.55 -5.83
CA ASP A 163 16.55 0.17 -5.61
C ASP A 163 17.01 -0.39 -4.26
N SER A 164 18.19 -0.02 -3.77
CA SER A 164 18.72 -0.45 -2.48
C SER A 164 17.86 -0.02 -1.29
N GLU A 165 17.30 1.19 -1.32
CA GLU A 165 16.41 1.71 -0.27
C GLU A 165 15.07 0.97 -0.32
N ILE A 166 14.52 0.78 -1.52
CA ILE A 166 13.27 0.03 -1.71
C ILE A 166 13.43 -1.43 -1.23
N LEU A 167 14.58 -2.06 -1.51
CA LEU A 167 14.87 -3.41 -1.04
C LEU A 167 15.15 -3.49 0.46
N ALA A 168 15.48 -2.37 1.12
CA ALA A 168 15.51 -2.25 2.58
C ALA A 168 14.12 -1.98 3.19
N GLY A 169 13.11 -1.72 2.36
CA GLY A 169 11.75 -1.38 2.76
C GLY A 169 11.53 0.11 3.03
N GLU A 170 12.49 0.96 2.67
CA GLU A 170 12.50 2.38 2.98
C GLU A 170 11.81 3.20 1.88
N PHE A 171 10.50 3.00 1.74
CA PHE A 171 9.68 3.79 0.83
C PHE A 171 9.51 5.23 1.35
N ALA A 172 9.84 6.22 0.52
CA ALA A 172 9.68 7.63 0.85
C ALA A 172 8.24 8.09 0.57
N TRP A 173 7.35 7.84 1.52
CA TRP A 173 5.96 8.29 1.45
C TRP A 173 5.81 9.75 1.86
N SER A 174 5.02 10.49 1.10
CA SER A 174 4.56 11.84 1.41
C SER A 174 3.08 11.83 1.78
N VAL A 175 2.66 12.85 2.53
CA VAL A 175 1.26 13.13 2.88
C VAL A 175 0.87 14.49 2.29
N LEU A 176 -0.43 14.80 2.21
CA LEU A 176 -0.92 16.03 1.56
C LEU A 176 -0.26 17.32 2.06
N SER A 177 0.17 17.39 3.33
CA SER A 177 0.80 18.58 3.91
C SER A 177 2.35 18.61 3.83
N GLY A 178 2.98 17.61 3.20
CA GLY A 178 4.43 17.55 3.01
C GLY A 178 5.17 16.71 4.07
N ALA A 179 5.92 15.72 3.57
CA ALA A 179 6.90 14.84 4.23
C ALA A 179 6.55 14.33 5.64
N LEU A 180 6.29 13.01 5.76
CA LEU A 180 6.28 12.35 7.06
C LEU A 180 7.61 12.62 7.78
N PRO A 181 7.62 13.09 9.05
CA PRO A 181 8.85 13.18 9.81
C PRO A 181 9.45 11.78 9.90
N ASN A 182 10.74 11.68 9.57
CA ASN A 182 11.50 10.43 9.55
C ASN A 182 11.42 9.78 10.95
N VAL A 183 10.56 8.77 11.11
CA VAL A 183 10.41 8.07 12.39
C VAL A 183 11.55 7.06 12.51
N GLN A 184 12.69 7.53 13.02
CA GLN A 184 13.71 6.67 13.60
C GLN A 184 13.22 6.21 14.98
N ALA A 185 12.98 4.91 15.13
CA ALA A 185 12.96 4.20 16.41
C ALA A 185 13.42 2.75 16.20
#